data_AF-A0A2D4Q3K5-F1
#
_entry.id   AF-A0A2D4Q3K5-F1
#
_cell.length_a   1.000
_cell.length_b   1.000
_cell.length_c   1.000
_cell.angle_alpha   90.00
_cell.angle_beta   90.00
_cell.angle_gamma   90.00
#
_symmetry.space_group_name_H-M   'P 1'
#
loop_
_entity.id
_entity.type
_entity.pdbx_description
1 polymer ?
#
loop_
_entity_poly.entity_id
_entity_poly.type
_entity_poly.pdbx_seq_one_letter_code
_entity_poly.pdbx_strand_id
1 'polypeptide(L)'
;VSMQSTWGWKGACTRACIDQDTGGAQLSLRVPCTSPLLLLLLLLPVLIAAGPTMIFLLAFFASIFQTAFTGVNERTFLAIKPDGVQRHLVGEIIQRFEKKGFKLLAMKLMQASEELLKEHYNSLRERPFFSRLVKFMSSGPIVAMVWQGQEVVKTARLMIGETNPADSKPGTIRGDFCIEVDKNVIHGSDSVETAQREIELWFRSEELICWKDREHWIYE
;
A
#
# COMPACT_ATOMS: atom_id res chain seq x y z
N VAL A 1 5.35 -15.99 42.14
CA VAL A 1 4.40 -15.15 41.39
C VAL A 1 5.14 -13.87 40.99
N SER A 2 5.80 -13.87 39.83
CA SER A 2 6.36 -12.65 39.24
C SER A 2 5.77 -12.48 37.85
N MET A 3 4.92 -11.47 37.69
CA MET A 3 4.37 -11.02 36.42
C MET A 3 5.48 -10.29 35.66
N GLN A 4 5.97 -10.88 34.57
CA GLN A 4 6.66 -10.14 33.51
C GLN A 4 5.61 -9.69 32.50
N SER A 5 5.34 -8.39 32.46
CA SER A 5 4.52 -7.75 31.45
C SER A 5 5.37 -7.52 30.19
N THR A 6 5.17 -8.35 29.17
CA THR A 6 5.74 -8.14 27.84
C THR A 6 4.87 -7.16 27.05
N TRP A 7 5.25 -5.89 27.04
CA TRP A 7 4.76 -4.93 26.04
C TRP A 7 5.57 -5.11 24.76
N GLY A 8 5.09 -5.98 23.86
CA GLY A 8 5.69 -6.18 22.54
C GLY A 8 5.32 -5.03 21.60
N TRP A 9 6.27 -4.15 21.32
CA TRP A 9 6.13 -3.13 20.28
C TRP A 9 6.22 -3.78 18.89
N LYS A 10 5.06 -3.95 18.22
CA LYS A 10 4.98 -4.34 16.80
C LYS A 10 5.05 -3.09 15.93
N GLY A 11 6.25 -2.53 15.73
CA GLY A 11 6.48 -1.47 14.73
C GLY A 11 7.07 -2.05 13.46
N ALA A 12 6.28 -2.19 12.38
CA ALA A 12 6.75 -2.63 11.07
C ALA A 12 7.61 -1.54 10.41
N CYS A 13 8.74 -1.92 9.80
CA CYS A 13 9.82 -1.03 9.36
C CYS A 13 9.88 -0.97 7.83
N THR A 14 9.07 -0.15 7.15
CA THR A 14 9.00 -0.14 5.67
C THR A 14 10.36 0.18 5.06
N ARG A 15 10.89 -0.75 4.25
CA ARG A 15 12.16 -0.59 3.54
C ARG A 15 11.97 0.50 2.46
N ALA A 16 12.68 1.62 2.60
CA ALA A 16 12.83 2.58 1.51
C ALA A 16 13.66 1.91 0.42
N CYS A 17 13.09 1.73 -0.77
CA CYS A 17 13.86 1.27 -1.93
C CYS A 17 14.48 2.52 -2.56
N ILE A 18 15.62 2.95 -2.03
CA ILE A 18 16.40 4.04 -2.64
C ILE A 18 17.38 3.39 -3.61
N ASP A 19 17.32 3.79 -4.87
CA ASP A 19 18.17 3.25 -5.93
C ASP A 19 19.63 3.61 -5.67
N GLN A 20 20.52 2.61 -5.67
CA GLN A 20 21.95 2.78 -5.38
C GLN A 20 22.72 2.87 -6.70
N ASP A 21 23.05 4.09 -7.14
CA ASP A 21 24.02 4.32 -8.23
C ASP A 21 25.44 4.64 -7.71
N THR A 22 25.71 4.47 -6.41
CA THR A 22 27.08 4.52 -5.87
C THR A 22 27.50 3.12 -5.44
N GLY A 23 28.57 2.60 -6.04
CA GLY A 23 29.12 1.25 -5.81
C GLY A 23 29.64 0.99 -4.39
N GLY A 24 28.78 1.08 -3.39
CA GLY A 24 29.02 0.78 -1.99
C GLY A 24 27.89 -0.10 -1.44
N ALA A 25 28.23 -0.93 -0.46
CA ALA A 25 27.36 -1.91 0.20
C ALA A 25 25.88 -1.50 0.35
N GLN A 26 24.97 -2.48 0.26
CA GLN A 26 23.55 -2.33 0.60
C GLN A 26 23.41 -1.63 1.96
N LEU A 27 23.13 -0.33 1.96
CA LEU A 27 22.86 0.41 3.18
C LEU A 27 21.34 0.38 3.39
N SER A 28 20.86 -0.70 3.99
CA SER A 28 19.49 -0.78 4.50
C SER A 28 19.35 0.18 5.69
N LEU A 29 19.02 1.44 5.43
CA LEU A 29 18.67 2.38 6.50
C LEU A 29 17.34 1.92 7.13
N ARG A 30 17.40 1.42 8.36
CA ARG A 30 16.23 1.14 9.19
C ARG A 30 15.74 2.46 9.76
N VAL A 31 14.69 3.03 9.18
CA VAL A 31 14.04 4.22 9.74
C VAL A 31 12.91 3.75 10.66
N PRO A 32 12.84 4.19 11.94
CA PRO A 32 11.80 3.77 12.86
C PRO A 32 10.43 4.36 12.47
N CYS A 33 9.44 3.49 12.24
CA CYS A 33 8.02 3.85 12.08
C CYS A 33 7.37 4.18 13.43
N THR A 34 7.67 5.36 13.94
CA THR A 34 6.67 6.09 14.71
C THR A 34 5.95 6.98 13.72
N SER A 35 4.61 6.95 13.66
CA SER A 35 3.83 7.96 12.95
C SER A 35 4.47 9.32 13.20
N PRO A 36 4.74 10.15 12.17
CA PRO A 36 5.35 11.46 12.38
C PRO A 36 4.61 12.25 13.47
N LEU A 37 3.28 12.08 13.56
CA LEU A 37 2.42 12.62 14.60
C LEU A 37 2.64 12.01 16.00
N LEU A 38 2.85 10.69 16.11
CA LEU A 38 3.07 10.02 17.39
C LEU A 38 4.48 10.29 17.94
N LEU A 39 5.48 10.41 17.07
CA LEU A 39 6.83 10.84 17.45
C LEU A 39 6.82 12.33 17.87
N LEU A 40 6.08 13.18 17.14
CA LEU A 40 5.90 14.58 17.48
C LEU A 40 5.15 14.77 18.82
N LEU A 41 4.16 13.93 19.12
CA LEU A 41 3.40 13.93 20.39
C LEU A 41 4.23 13.43 21.58
N LEU A 42 5.02 12.37 21.40
CA LEU A 42 5.91 11.83 22.45
C LEU A 42 7.12 12.74 22.70
N LEU A 43 7.57 13.48 21.68
CA LEU A 43 8.63 14.47 21.79
C LEU A 43 8.11 15.88 22.09
N LEU A 44 6.79 16.13 22.11
CA LEU A 44 6.20 17.46 22.35
C LEU A 44 6.75 18.17 23.61
N PRO A 45 6.94 17.47 24.76
CA PRO A 45 7.55 18.08 25.94
C PRO A 45 9.05 18.40 25.75
N VAL A 46 9.76 17.64 24.91
CA VAL A 46 11.18 17.82 24.56
C VAL A 46 11.35 18.91 23.48
N LEU A 47 10.37 19.03 22.59
CA LEU A 47 10.27 19.97 21.48
C LEU A 47 10.08 21.42 21.92
N ILE A 48 9.33 21.64 23.01
CA ILE A 48 9.15 22.98 23.59
C ILE A 48 10.46 23.46 24.24
N ALA A 49 11.32 22.55 24.69
CA ALA A 49 12.61 22.85 25.32
C ALA A 49 13.78 22.92 24.35
N ALA A 50 13.65 22.34 23.15
CA ALA A 50 14.73 22.27 22.18
C ALA A 50 14.66 23.44 21.21
N GLY A 51 15.73 24.24 21.17
CA GLY A 51 15.84 25.42 20.32
C GLY A 51 15.68 25.13 18.81
N PRO A 52 15.75 26.18 17.96
CA PRO A 52 15.40 26.12 16.54
C PRO A 52 16.06 24.98 15.75
N THR A 53 17.26 24.53 16.15
CA THR A 53 17.98 23.40 15.57
C THR A 53 17.26 22.05 15.63
N MET A 54 16.46 21.76 16.67
CA MET A 54 15.70 20.49 16.74
C MET A 54 14.40 20.53 15.92
N ILE A 55 13.80 21.71 15.77
CA ILE A 55 12.67 21.92 14.86
C ILE A 55 13.13 21.70 13.41
N PHE A 56 14.29 22.21 13.03
CA PHE A 56 14.92 21.93 11.74
C PHE A 56 15.20 20.45 11.52
N LEU A 57 15.68 19.74 12.55
CA LEU A 57 15.95 18.30 12.47
C LEU A 57 14.68 17.48 12.23
N LEU A 58 13.59 17.78 12.93
CA LEU A 58 12.31 17.08 12.73
C LEU A 58 11.65 17.41 11.40
N ALA A 59 11.72 18.67 10.94
CA ALA A 59 11.26 19.05 9.61
C ALA A 59 12.08 18.34 8.51
N PHE A 60 13.39 18.18 8.72
CA PHE A 60 14.27 17.43 7.83
C PHE A 60 13.90 15.94 7.79
N PHE A 61 13.65 15.30 8.95
CA PHE A 61 13.19 13.91 9.00
C PHE A 61 11.80 13.71 8.37
N ALA A 62 10.86 14.64 8.57
CA ALA A 62 9.55 14.60 7.91
C ALA A 62 9.67 14.72 6.38
N SER A 63 10.56 15.60 5.90
CA SER A 63 10.86 15.77 4.47
C SER A 63 11.49 14.52 3.83
N ILE A 64 12.39 13.83 4.55
CA ILE A 64 12.96 12.55 4.12
C ILE A 64 11.89 11.45 4.02
N PHE A 65 10.91 11.45 4.94
CA PHE A 65 9.84 10.44 4.92
C PHE A 65 8.88 10.64 3.74
N GLN A 66 8.59 11.89 3.38
CA GLN A 66 7.78 12.22 2.21
C GLN A 66 8.45 11.86 0.89
N THR A 67 9.77 11.93 0.79
CA THR A 67 10.51 11.63 -0.45
C THR A 67 10.54 10.14 -0.81
N ALA A 68 10.26 9.23 0.13
CA ALA A 68 10.28 7.79 -0.12
C ALA A 68 9.07 7.26 -0.91
N PHE A 69 8.00 8.05 -1.06
CA PHE A 69 6.75 7.68 -1.74
C PHE A 69 6.33 8.67 -2.81
N THR A 70 7.23 9.56 -3.25
CA THR A 70 6.94 10.53 -4.30
C THR A 70 7.64 10.15 -5.60
N GLY A 71 7.11 10.67 -6.70
CA GLY A 71 7.66 10.44 -8.03
C GLY A 71 7.65 8.97 -8.43
N VAL A 72 8.73 8.49 -9.04
CA VAL A 72 8.91 7.10 -9.47
C VAL A 72 8.89 6.07 -8.33
N ASN A 73 9.04 6.53 -7.08
CA ASN A 73 8.98 5.69 -5.89
C ASN A 73 7.60 5.64 -5.24
N GLU A 74 6.58 6.33 -5.78
CA GLU A 74 5.21 6.20 -5.32
C GLU A 74 4.75 4.74 -5.42
N ARG A 75 3.98 4.27 -4.42
CA ARG A 75 3.48 2.89 -4.33
C ARG A 75 1.98 2.88 -4.09
N THR A 76 1.31 1.86 -4.62
CA THR A 76 -0.11 1.61 -4.37
C THR A 76 -0.34 0.18 -3.90
N PHE A 77 -1.37 -0.02 -3.08
CA PHE A 77 -1.86 -1.34 -2.74
C PHE A 77 -2.99 -1.74 -3.68
N LEU A 78 -2.88 -2.94 -4.26
CA LEU A 78 -3.93 -3.55 -5.06
C LEU A 78 -4.32 -4.90 -4.47
N ALA A 79 -5.60 -5.27 -4.57
CA ALA A 79 -6.06 -6.61 -4.24
C ALA A 79 -7.04 -7.14 -5.27
N ILE A 80 -6.71 -8.26 -5.89
CA ILE A 80 -7.66 -9.03 -6.71
C ILE A 80 -8.56 -9.79 -5.73
N LYS A 81 -9.86 -9.47 -5.79
CA LYS A 81 -10.90 -9.96 -4.90
C LYS A 81 -11.24 -11.43 -5.19
N PRO A 82 -12.01 -12.12 -4.31
CA PRO A 82 -12.29 -13.54 -4.48
C PRO A 82 -12.95 -13.89 -5.83
N ASP A 83 -13.84 -13.04 -6.34
CA ASP A 83 -14.45 -13.19 -7.66
C ASP A 83 -13.43 -13.09 -8.80
N GLY A 84 -12.42 -12.22 -8.69
CA GLY A 84 -11.33 -12.13 -9.66
C GLY A 84 -10.47 -13.41 -9.71
N VAL A 85 -10.18 -13.99 -8.54
CA VAL A 85 -9.43 -15.24 -8.44
C VAL A 85 -10.25 -16.42 -9.00
N GLN A 86 -11.50 -16.56 -8.58
CA GLN A 86 -12.40 -17.63 -9.02
C GLN A 86 -12.68 -17.60 -10.53
N ARG A 87 -12.57 -16.43 -11.16
CA ARG A 87 -12.76 -16.24 -12.60
C ARG A 87 -11.47 -16.32 -13.40
N HIS A 88 -10.36 -16.73 -12.78
CA HIS A 88 -9.05 -16.86 -13.42
C HIS A 88 -8.51 -15.56 -14.04
N LEU A 89 -8.85 -14.40 -13.47
CA LEU A 89 -8.43 -13.08 -13.99
C LEU A 89 -7.08 -12.61 -13.43
N VAL A 90 -6.40 -13.42 -12.62
CA VAL A 90 -5.16 -13.02 -11.93
C VAL A 90 -4.06 -12.61 -12.91
N GLY A 91 -3.76 -13.47 -13.89
CA GLY A 91 -2.72 -13.20 -14.88
C GLY A 91 -3.05 -11.99 -15.77
N GLU A 92 -4.31 -11.87 -16.19
CA GLU A 92 -4.79 -10.75 -17.01
C GLU A 92 -4.63 -9.40 -16.30
N ILE A 93 -5.01 -9.33 -15.02
CA ILE A 93 -4.87 -8.10 -14.23
C ILE A 93 -3.40 -7.75 -14.03
N ILE A 94 -2.57 -8.71 -13.60
CA ILE A 94 -1.13 -8.47 -13.38
C ILE A 94 -0.48 -7.98 -14.68
N GLN A 95 -0.78 -8.65 -15.80
CA GLN A 95 -0.23 -8.30 -17.11
C GLN A 95 -0.54 -6.85 -17.50
N ARG A 96 -1.72 -6.31 -17.16
CA ARG A 96 -2.05 -4.90 -17.45
C ARG A 96 -1.12 -3.93 -16.72
N PHE A 97 -0.77 -4.20 -15.47
CA PHE A 97 0.16 -3.37 -14.69
C PHE A 97 1.61 -3.54 -15.17
N GLU A 98 2.04 -4.77 -15.48
CA GLU A 98 3.37 -5.03 -16.06
C GLU A 98 3.55 -4.33 -17.41
N LYS A 99 2.58 -4.47 -18.32
CA LYS A 99 2.62 -3.82 -19.65
C LYS A 99 2.60 -2.31 -19.56
N LYS A 100 2.03 -1.74 -18.50
CA LYS A 100 2.04 -0.29 -18.26
C LYS A 100 3.43 0.23 -17.88
N GLY A 101 4.32 -0.65 -17.39
CA GLY A 101 5.65 -0.30 -16.91
C GLY A 101 5.71 -0.06 -15.39
N PHE A 102 4.69 -0.49 -14.63
CA PHE A 102 4.77 -0.44 -13.17
C PHE A 102 5.57 -1.62 -12.63
N LYS A 103 6.25 -1.38 -11.52
CA LYS A 103 7.18 -2.33 -10.89
C LYS A 103 6.49 -3.07 -9.76
N LEU A 104 6.47 -4.39 -9.81
CA LEU A 104 5.93 -5.24 -8.74
C LEU A 104 6.94 -5.35 -7.60
N LEU A 105 6.54 -4.97 -6.38
CA LEU A 105 7.38 -5.05 -5.18
C LEU A 105 7.03 -6.21 -4.25
N ALA A 106 5.75 -6.58 -4.19
CA ALA A 106 5.26 -7.66 -3.35
C ALA A 106 3.98 -8.24 -3.95
N MET A 107 3.80 -9.55 -3.78
CA MET A 107 2.57 -10.25 -4.14
C MET A 107 2.38 -11.47 -3.25
N LYS A 108 1.15 -11.73 -2.80
CA LYS A 108 0.79 -13.00 -2.14
C LYS A 108 -0.66 -13.40 -2.39
N LEU A 109 -0.86 -14.70 -2.61
CA LEU A 109 -2.17 -15.35 -2.56
C LEU A 109 -2.47 -15.71 -1.10
N MET A 110 -3.60 -15.28 -0.57
CA MET A 110 -3.98 -15.57 0.81
C MET A 110 -5.49 -15.59 1.05
N GLN A 111 -5.90 -16.27 2.11
CA GLN A 111 -7.25 -16.14 2.68
C GLN A 111 -7.22 -15.02 3.73
N ALA A 112 -7.87 -13.89 3.47
CA ALA A 112 -7.91 -12.78 4.41
C ALA A 112 -8.89 -13.05 5.56
N SER A 113 -8.46 -12.80 6.80
CA SER A 113 -9.33 -12.95 7.97
C SER A 113 -10.34 -11.80 8.04
N GLU A 114 -11.48 -12.02 8.70
CA GLU A 114 -12.47 -10.95 8.87
C GLU A 114 -11.91 -9.78 9.68
N GLU A 115 -11.03 -10.04 10.65
CA GLU A 115 -10.39 -9.00 11.46
C GLU A 115 -9.54 -8.08 10.60
N LEU A 116 -8.70 -8.66 9.72
CA LEU A 116 -7.88 -7.90 8.78
C LEU A 116 -8.75 -7.07 7.83
N LEU A 117 -9.85 -7.64 7.34
CA LEU A 117 -10.77 -6.95 6.42
C LEU A 117 -11.58 -5.85 7.11
N LYS A 118 -11.97 -6.04 8.37
CA LYS A 118 -12.61 -4.99 9.19
C LYS A 118 -11.68 -3.81 9.41
N GLU A 119 -10.40 -4.06 9.66
CA GLU A 119 -9.38 -3.00 9.76
C GLU A 119 -9.16 -2.29 8.41
N HIS A 120 -9.07 -3.05 7.32
CA HIS A 120 -8.91 -2.50 5.98
C HIS A 120 -10.07 -1.56 5.60
N TYR A 121 -11.31 -1.99 5.85
CA TYR A 121 -12.55 -1.25 5.55
C TYR A 121 -13.09 -0.42 6.73
N ASN A 122 -12.27 -0.09 7.73
CA ASN A 122 -12.74 0.59 8.94
C ASN A 122 -13.47 1.92 8.65
N SER A 123 -13.06 2.66 7.62
CA SER A 123 -13.73 3.89 7.17
C SER A 123 -15.17 3.68 6.68
N LEU A 124 -15.54 2.43 6.36
CA LEU A 124 -16.85 2.03 5.88
C LEU A 124 -17.69 1.34 6.96
N ARG A 125 -17.23 1.26 8.22
CA ARG A 125 -17.89 0.46 9.28
C ARG A 125 -19.36 0.82 9.53
N GLU A 126 -19.72 2.09 9.35
CA GLU A 126 -21.09 2.60 9.53
C GLU A 126 -21.97 2.44 8.28
N ARG A 127 -21.41 1.92 7.17
CA ARG A 127 -22.16 1.71 5.93
C ARG A 127 -23.00 0.44 6.03
N PRO A 128 -24.25 0.44 5.52
CA PRO A 128 -25.16 -0.70 5.65
C PRO A 128 -24.64 -1.97 4.95
N PHE A 129 -23.75 -1.84 3.97
CA PHE A 129 -23.15 -2.95 3.24
C PHE A 129 -21.85 -3.51 3.86
N PHE A 130 -21.33 -2.90 4.93
CA PHE A 130 -20.03 -3.26 5.52
C PHE A 130 -19.91 -4.75 5.88
N SER A 131 -20.91 -5.29 6.58
CA SER A 131 -20.90 -6.71 6.97
C SER A 131 -20.88 -7.64 5.75
N ARG A 132 -21.63 -7.30 4.70
CA ARG A 132 -21.65 -8.08 3.44
C ARG A 132 -20.30 -7.98 2.73
N LEU A 133 -19.69 -6.80 2.68
CA LEU A 133 -18.38 -6.58 2.07
C LEU A 133 -17.29 -7.42 2.76
N VAL A 134 -17.23 -7.40 4.09
CA VAL A 134 -16.27 -8.21 4.85
C VAL A 134 -16.50 -9.69 4.59
N LYS A 135 -17.75 -10.18 4.67
CA LYS A 135 -18.08 -11.59 4.39
C LYS A 135 -17.73 -12.00 2.96
N PHE A 136 -17.96 -11.13 1.98
CA PHE A 136 -17.61 -11.39 0.60
C PHE A 136 -16.09 -11.52 0.45
N MET A 137 -15.34 -10.56 0.97
CA MET A 137 -13.88 -10.55 0.86
C MET A 137 -13.22 -11.70 1.64
N SER A 138 -13.83 -12.19 2.71
CA SER A 138 -13.36 -13.37 3.47
C SER A 138 -13.87 -14.71 2.92
N SER A 139 -14.68 -14.72 1.85
CA SER A 139 -15.30 -15.94 1.31
C SER A 139 -14.37 -16.81 0.46
N GLY A 140 -13.21 -16.29 0.05
CA GLY A 140 -12.26 -17.01 -0.78
C GLY A 140 -10.90 -16.31 -0.85
N PRO A 141 -9.95 -16.89 -1.60
CA PRO A 141 -8.60 -16.36 -1.68
C PRO A 141 -8.58 -15.03 -2.44
N ILE A 142 -7.66 -14.16 -2.04
CA ILE A 142 -7.34 -12.92 -2.73
C ILE A 142 -5.87 -12.90 -3.16
N VAL A 143 -5.55 -12.08 -4.15
CA VAL A 143 -4.15 -11.76 -4.48
C VAL A 143 -3.88 -10.31 -4.08
N ALA A 144 -3.18 -10.13 -2.96
CA ALA A 144 -2.70 -8.84 -2.50
C ALA A 144 -1.37 -8.50 -3.21
N MET A 145 -1.19 -7.25 -3.61
CA MET A 145 -0.03 -6.78 -4.37
C MET A 145 0.38 -5.36 -3.98
N VAL A 146 1.67 -5.05 -4.17
CA VAL A 146 2.21 -3.69 -4.08
C VAL A 146 2.90 -3.36 -5.40
N TRP A 147 2.46 -2.28 -6.04
CA TRP A 147 3.02 -1.77 -7.30
C TRP A 147 3.67 -0.41 -7.06
N GLN A 148 4.79 -0.15 -7.74
CA GLN A 148 5.55 1.09 -7.67
C GLN A 148 5.65 1.76 -9.05
N GLY A 149 5.61 3.09 -9.06
CA GLY A 149 5.92 3.92 -10.22
C GLY A 149 5.33 5.33 -10.12
N GLN A 150 5.69 6.20 -11.06
CA GLN A 150 5.21 7.58 -11.12
C GLN A 150 3.67 7.66 -11.20
N GLU A 151 3.06 8.39 -10.26
CA GLU A 151 1.58 8.54 -10.14
C GLU A 151 0.83 7.19 -10.15
N VAL A 152 1.43 6.12 -9.62
CA VAL A 152 0.87 4.77 -9.70
C VAL A 152 -0.48 4.66 -8.99
N VAL A 153 -0.75 5.39 -7.91
CA VAL A 153 -2.04 5.36 -7.21
C VAL A 153 -3.15 5.87 -8.12
N LYS A 154 -2.97 7.08 -8.66
CA LYS A 154 -3.93 7.72 -9.57
C LYS A 154 -4.09 6.91 -10.85
N THR A 155 -2.98 6.47 -11.44
CA THR A 155 -3.02 5.72 -12.70
C THR A 155 -3.65 4.35 -12.53
N ALA A 156 -3.38 3.65 -11.42
CA ALA A 156 -4.02 2.37 -11.10
C ALA A 156 -5.53 2.53 -10.98
N ARG A 157 -6.02 3.59 -10.33
CA ARG A 157 -7.46 3.91 -10.26
C ARG A 157 -8.07 4.09 -11.65
N LEU A 158 -7.40 4.80 -12.55
CA LEU A 158 -7.84 4.97 -13.94
C LEU A 158 -7.86 3.64 -14.71
N MET A 159 -6.85 2.79 -14.53
CA MET A 159 -6.79 1.47 -15.16
C MET A 159 -7.86 0.51 -14.62
N ILE A 160 -8.18 0.60 -13.33
CA ILE A 160 -9.22 -0.20 -12.69
C ILE A 160 -10.60 0.17 -13.22
N GLY A 161 -10.88 1.47 -13.35
CA GLY A 161 -12.20 2.00 -13.68
C GLY A 161 -13.04 2.34 -12.43
N GLU A 162 -14.23 2.86 -12.67
CA GLU A 162 -15.14 3.34 -11.62
C GLU A 162 -15.59 2.25 -10.66
N THR A 163 -16.02 2.62 -9.46
CA THR A 163 -16.49 1.65 -8.44
C THR A 163 -17.66 0.82 -8.94
N ASN A 164 -18.60 1.47 -9.62
CA ASN A 164 -19.70 0.82 -10.33
C ASN A 164 -19.24 0.43 -11.75
N PRO A 165 -19.20 -0.87 -12.11
CA PRO A 165 -18.80 -1.29 -13.44
C PRO A 165 -19.62 -0.69 -14.58
N ALA A 166 -20.89 -0.37 -14.35
CA ALA A 166 -21.75 0.26 -15.36
C ALA A 166 -21.24 1.65 -15.80
N ASP A 167 -20.49 2.33 -14.92
CA ASP A 167 -19.88 3.64 -15.20
C ASP A 167 -18.43 3.51 -15.73
N SER A 168 -17.86 2.30 -15.69
CA SER A 168 -16.50 2.03 -16.14
C SER A 168 -16.41 1.98 -17.67
N LYS A 169 -15.35 2.54 -18.24
CA LYS A 169 -15.15 2.58 -19.69
C LYS A 169 -14.55 1.27 -20.21
N PRO A 170 -14.87 0.84 -21.45
CA PRO A 170 -14.15 -0.25 -22.11
C PRO A 170 -12.64 -0.01 -22.10
N GLY A 171 -11.86 -1.06 -21.86
CA GLY A 171 -10.41 -1.02 -21.66
C GLY A 171 -9.98 -0.88 -20.19
N THR A 172 -10.87 -0.45 -19.29
CA THR A 172 -10.63 -0.55 -17.84
C THR A 172 -10.89 -1.97 -17.34
N ILE A 173 -10.26 -2.38 -16.25
CA ILE A 173 -10.42 -3.73 -15.69
C ILE A 173 -11.90 -4.01 -15.37
N ARG A 174 -12.59 -3.05 -14.75
CA ARG A 174 -14.02 -3.22 -14.42
C ARG A 174 -14.91 -3.11 -15.63
N GLY A 175 -14.62 -2.23 -16.59
CA GLY A 175 -15.38 -2.13 -17.84
C GLY A 175 -15.30 -3.40 -18.69
N ASP A 176 -14.15 -4.08 -18.69
CA ASP A 176 -13.95 -5.29 -19.48
C ASP A 176 -14.48 -6.56 -18.80
N PHE A 177 -14.45 -6.60 -17.46
CA PHE A 177 -14.67 -7.86 -16.73
C PHE A 177 -15.80 -7.83 -15.71
N CYS A 178 -16.44 -6.70 -15.42
CA CYS A 178 -17.42 -6.61 -14.33
C CYS A 178 -18.77 -6.11 -14.83
N ILE A 179 -19.84 -6.48 -14.11
CA ILE A 179 -21.22 -6.06 -14.39
C ILE A 179 -21.80 -5.40 -13.14
N GLU A 180 -21.69 -6.07 -11.99
CA GLU A 180 -22.28 -5.64 -10.72
C GLU A 180 -21.26 -5.03 -9.75
N VAL A 181 -21.68 -4.03 -8.97
CA VAL A 181 -20.80 -3.32 -8.02
C VAL A 181 -20.22 -4.23 -6.93
N ASP A 182 -21.00 -5.21 -6.46
CA ASP A 182 -20.58 -6.14 -5.41
C ASP A 182 -19.54 -7.17 -5.91
N LYS A 183 -19.40 -7.35 -7.23
CA LYS A 183 -18.48 -8.28 -7.90
C LYS A 183 -17.61 -7.56 -8.92
N ASN A 184 -16.90 -6.53 -8.43
CA ASN A 184 -16.08 -5.65 -9.25
C ASN A 184 -14.59 -6.01 -9.26
N VAL A 185 -14.24 -7.28 -8.97
CA VAL A 185 -12.98 -7.99 -9.24
C VAL A 185 -11.71 -7.49 -8.53
N ILE A 186 -11.52 -6.19 -8.34
CA ILE A 186 -10.27 -5.62 -7.87
C ILE A 186 -10.51 -4.40 -6.96
N HIS A 187 -9.65 -4.25 -5.95
CA HIS A 187 -9.47 -3.07 -5.12
C HIS A 187 -8.15 -2.37 -5.48
N GLY A 188 -8.14 -1.05 -5.37
CA GLY A 188 -6.91 -0.25 -5.41
C GLY A 188 -7.07 1.01 -4.56
N SER A 189 -6.01 1.38 -3.84
CA SER A 189 -5.97 2.54 -2.94
C SER A 189 -6.43 3.82 -3.66
N ASP A 190 -7.14 4.69 -2.94
CA ASP A 190 -7.76 5.90 -3.50
C ASP A 190 -6.89 7.16 -3.40
N SER A 191 -5.83 7.10 -2.61
CA SER A 191 -4.92 8.21 -2.30
C SER A 191 -3.58 7.64 -1.85
N VAL A 192 -2.53 8.47 -1.87
CA VAL A 192 -1.18 8.06 -1.44
C VAL A 192 -1.18 7.71 0.05
N GLU A 193 -1.93 8.47 0.86
CA GLU A 193 -2.10 8.25 2.29
C GLU A 193 -2.78 6.90 2.57
N THR A 194 -3.88 6.61 1.87
CA THR A 194 -4.56 5.31 1.98
C THR A 194 -3.65 4.18 1.50
N ALA A 195 -2.88 4.39 0.43
CA ALA A 195 -1.93 3.40 -0.08
C ALA A 195 -0.86 3.02 0.95
N GLN A 196 -0.25 3.99 1.61
CA GLN A 196 0.73 3.74 2.68
C GLN A 196 0.13 2.89 3.80
N ARG A 197 -1.05 3.31 4.31
CA ARG A 197 -1.77 2.58 5.36
C ARG A 197 -2.11 1.15 4.95
N GLU A 198 -2.59 0.97 3.72
CA GLU A 198 -2.96 -0.35 3.19
C GLU A 198 -1.72 -1.25 3.01
N ILE A 199 -0.63 -0.73 2.45
CA ILE A 199 0.62 -1.50 2.30
C ILE A 199 1.11 -1.98 3.67
N GLU A 200 1.13 -1.11 4.68
CA GLU A 200 1.56 -1.45 6.05
C GLU A 200 0.64 -2.47 6.72
N LEU A 201 -0.68 -2.40 6.45
CA LEU A 201 -1.65 -3.34 6.98
C LEU A 201 -1.49 -4.74 6.37
N TRP A 202 -1.23 -4.81 5.06
CA TRP A 202 -1.25 -6.06 4.30
C TRP A 202 0.11 -6.74 4.20
N PHE A 203 1.22 -6.01 4.27
CA PHE A 203 2.56 -6.54 4.07
C PHE A 203 3.50 -6.14 5.20
N ARG A 204 4.24 -7.13 5.73
CA ARG A 204 5.43 -6.82 6.51
C ARG A 204 6.51 -6.28 5.60
N SER A 205 7.39 -5.49 6.17
CA SER A 205 8.38 -4.76 5.41
C SER A 205 9.40 -5.63 4.71
N GLU A 206 9.66 -6.83 5.22
CA GLU A 206 10.53 -7.83 4.59
C GLU A 206 9.88 -8.49 3.37
N GLU A 207 8.55 -8.38 3.21
CA GLU A 207 7.83 -8.89 2.05
C GLU A 207 7.96 -7.94 0.84
N LEU A 208 8.40 -6.70 1.04
CA LEU A 208 8.68 -5.75 -0.05
C LEU A 208 10.10 -5.94 -0.58
N ILE A 209 10.20 -6.32 -1.85
CA ILE A 209 11.48 -6.60 -2.53
C ILE A 209 11.92 -5.37 -3.31
N CYS A 210 13.11 -4.86 -3.00
CA CYS A 210 13.78 -3.84 -3.80
C CYS A 210 14.68 -4.51 -4.84
N TRP A 211 14.52 -4.17 -6.11
CA TRP A 211 15.30 -4.69 -7.23
C TRP A 211 15.49 -3.61 -8.29
N LYS A 212 16.55 -3.69 -9.11
CA LYS A 212 16.82 -2.71 -10.18
C LYS A 212 15.99 -3.04 -11.41
N ASP A 213 15.17 -2.09 -11.87
CA ASP A 213 14.30 -2.26 -13.04
C ASP A 213 14.88 -1.54 -14.27
N ARG A 214 14.29 -1.76 -15.45
CA ARG A 214 14.67 -1.13 -16.72
C ARG A 214 14.04 0.27 -16.85
N GLU A 215 14.23 1.08 -15.83
CA GLU A 215 13.56 2.38 -15.65
C GLU A 215 13.91 3.38 -16.76
N HIS A 216 15.12 3.30 -17.33
CA HIS A 216 15.62 4.20 -18.40
C HIS A 216 14.85 4.18 -19.74
N TRP A 217 13.99 3.17 -19.99
CA TRP A 217 13.11 3.17 -21.17
C TRP A 217 11.69 3.65 -20.84
N ILE A 218 11.37 3.84 -19.56
CA ILE A 218 10.02 4.14 -19.05
C ILE A 218 9.96 5.59 -18.55
N TYR A 219 11.02 6.06 -17.89
CA TYR A 219 11.14 7.39 -17.30
C TYR A 219 12.30 8.16 -17.96
N GLU A 220 12.17 9.48 -18.04
CA GLU A 220 13.21 10.43 -18.50
C GLU A 220 14.23 10.75 -17.41
#